data_AF-X1G4V5-F1
#
_entry.id   AF-X1G4V5-F1
#
_cell.length_a   1.000
_cell.length_b   1.000
_cell.length_c   1.000
_cell.angle_alpha   90.00
_cell.angle_beta   90.00
_cell.angle_gamma   90.00
#
_symmetry.space_group_name_H-M   'P 1'
#
loop_
_entity.id
_entity.type
_entity.pdbx_description
1 polymer ?
#
loop_
_entity_poly.entity_id
_entity_poly.type
_entity_poly.pdbx_seq_one_letter_code
_entity_poly.pdbx_strand_id
1 'polypeptide(L)' 'MEYGILPKELADDIVLIVNVFVHPSASARKRIFINNLKTTRNAIRKAMENLPTVDDGIENAENARHPFRNDP' A
#
# COMPACT_ATOMS: atom_id res chain seq x y z
N MET A 1 10.01 10.95 11.40
CA MET A 1 10.44 11.12 9.99
C MET A 1 11.73 10.35 9.73
N GLU A 2 11.74 9.03 9.99
CA GLU A 2 12.97 8.24 10.20
C GLU A 2 13.21 7.17 9.12
N TYR A 3 12.43 7.16 8.04
CA TYR A 3 12.47 6.08 7.05
C TYR A 3 12.80 6.51 5.63
N GLY A 4 13.10 7.79 5.39
CA GLY A 4 13.63 8.29 4.10
C GLY A 4 12.71 8.15 2.88
N ILE A 5 11.51 7.56 3.01
CA ILE A 5 10.60 7.31 1.89
C ILE A 5 10.05 8.64 1.32
N LEU A 6 9.80 9.62 2.19
CA LEU A 6 9.36 10.97 1.80
C LEU A 6 10.50 11.96 2.08
N PRO A 7 11.02 12.65 1.06
CA PRO A 7 11.93 13.77 1.23
C PRO A 7 11.30 14.83 2.14
N LYS A 8 12.07 15.37 3.08
CA LYS A 8 11.56 16.37 4.04
C LYS A 8 11.17 17.66 3.33
N GLU A 9 11.87 17.95 2.24
CA GLU A 9 11.71 19.12 1.39
C GLU A 9 10.34 19.15 0.73
N LEU A 10 9.73 17.98 0.49
CA LEU A 10 8.41 17.86 -0.12
C LEU A 10 7.26 17.90 0.89
N ALA A 11 7.55 17.94 2.20
CA ALA A 11 6.53 17.75 3.24
C ALA A 11 5.39 18.79 3.20
N ASP A 12 5.71 20.03 2.80
CA ASP A 12 4.73 21.12 2.70
C ASP A 12 4.09 21.21 1.29
N ASP A 13 4.65 20.51 0.31
CA ASP A 13 4.23 20.57 -1.10
C ASP A 13 3.35 19.39 -1.54
N ILE A 14 3.27 18.34 -0.72
CA ILE A 14 2.53 17.12 -1.06
C ILE A 14 1.37 16.88 -0.09
N VAL A 15 0.30 16.31 -0.63
CA VAL A 15 -0.84 15.81 0.14
C VAL A 15 -0.91 14.29 0.01
N LEU A 16 -1.01 13.60 1.13
CA LEU A 16 -1.23 12.16 1.16
C LEU A 16 -2.73 11.87 1.33
N ILE A 17 -3.34 11.26 0.32
CA ILE A 17 -4.71 10.75 0.40
C ILE A 17 -4.64 9.26 0.71
N VAL A 18 -5.01 8.89 1.93
CA VAL A 18 -4.91 7.49 2.40
C VAL A 18 -6.32 6.93 2.60
N ASN A 19 -6.68 5.93 1.79
CA ASN A 19 -7.86 5.12 2.01
C ASN A 19 -7.47 3.85 2.76
N VAL A 20 -8.09 3.61 3.92
CA VAL A 20 -7.80 2.47 4.78
C VAL A 20 -9.01 1.55 4.82
N PHE A 21 -8.77 0.26 4.61
CA PHE A 21 -9.78 -0.78 4.79
C PHE A 21 -9.59 -1.53 6.10
N VAL A 22 -10.65 -1.59 6.91
CA VAL A 22 -10.73 -2.43 8.11
C VAL A 22 -12.04 -3.20 8.05
N HIS A 23 -11.97 -4.52 8.09
CA HIS A 23 -13.16 -5.36 8.10
C HIS A 23 -14.00 -5.09 9.37
N PRO A 24 -15.35 -5.03 9.29
CA PRO A 24 -16.20 -4.70 10.44
C PRO A 24 -16.04 -5.62 11.66
N SER A 25 -15.67 -6.88 11.46
CA SER A 25 -15.43 -7.84 12.56
C SER A 25 -14.04 -7.74 13.21
N ALA A 26 -13.15 -6.88 12.70
CA ALA A 26 -11.79 -6.77 13.22
C ALA A 26 -11.75 -6.10 14.60
N SER A 27 -11.30 -6.83 15.62
CA SER A 27 -11.27 -6.34 17.01
C SER A 27 -9.85 -6.13 17.58
N ALA A 28 -8.82 -6.70 16.94
CA ALA A 28 -7.45 -6.65 17.42
C ALA A 28 -6.75 -5.33 17.05
N ARG A 29 -7.00 -4.27 17.82
CA ARG A 29 -6.48 -2.90 17.59
C ARG A 29 -4.99 -2.84 17.25
N LYS A 30 -4.14 -3.56 17.99
CA LYS A 30 -2.68 -3.59 17.74
C LYS A 30 -2.34 -4.15 16.34
N ARG A 31 -3.03 -5.21 15.91
CA ARG A 31 -2.84 -5.79 14.56
C ARG A 31 -3.34 -4.84 13.47
N ILE A 32 -4.50 -4.20 13.68
CA ILE A 32 -5.06 -3.21 12.75
C ILE A 32 -4.05 -2.07 12.53
N PHE A 33 -3.51 -1.51 13.62
CA PHE A 33 -2.52 -0.43 13.53
C PHE A 33 -1.24 -0.89 12.80
N ILE A 34 -0.65 -2.01 13.21
CA ILE A 34 0.60 -2.49 12.62
C ILE A 34 0.43 -2.83 11.14
N ASN A 35 -0.67 -3.47 10.75
CA ASN A 35 -0.93 -3.84 9.36
C ASN A 35 -1.10 -2.59 8.50
N ASN A 36 -1.92 -1.63 8.93
CA ASN A 36 -2.12 -0.40 8.17
C ASN A 36 -0.85 0.45 8.10
N LEU A 37 -0.07 0.55 9.18
CA LEU A 37 1.22 1.23 9.15
C LEU A 37 2.18 0.61 8.12
N LYS A 38 2.28 -0.72 8.10
CA LYS A 38 3.13 -1.44 7.14
C LYS A 38 2.64 -1.25 5.70
N THR A 39 1.34 -1.42 5.46
CA THR A 39 0.75 -1.32 4.12
C THR A 39 0.86 0.10 3.58
N THR A 40 0.49 1.12 4.36
CA THR A 40 0.59 2.53 3.94
C THR A 40 2.03 2.91 3.61
N ARG A 41 3.00 2.49 4.43
CA ARG A 41 4.42 2.74 4.15
C ARG A 41 4.88 2.10 2.83
N ASN A 42 4.46 0.86 2.59
CA ASN A 42 4.80 0.16 1.36
C ASN A 42 4.13 0.81 0.14
N ALA A 43 2.88 1.28 0.28
CA ALA A 43 2.16 2.00 -0.77
C ALA A 43 2.85 3.33 -1.12
N ILE A 44 3.24 4.13 -0.12
CA ILE A 44 3.97 5.38 -0.33
C ILE A 44 5.29 5.09 -1.06
N ARG A 45 6.06 4.09 -0.62
CA ARG A 45 7.32 3.73 -1.27
C ARG A 45 7.12 3.36 -2.74
N LYS A 46 6.16 2.47 -3.03
CA LYS A 46 5.83 2.08 -4.40
C LYS A 46 5.40 3.28 -5.26
N ALA A 47 4.62 4.20 -4.70
CA ALA A 47 4.22 5.41 -5.41
C ALA A 47 5.43 6.30 -5.74
N MET A 48 6.35 6.52 -4.78
CA MET A 48 7.57 7.29 -5.01
C MET A 48 8.53 6.62 -6.02
N GLU A 49 8.51 5.28 -6.08
CA GLU A 49 9.33 4.47 -7.01
C GLU A 49 8.64 4.24 -8.38
N ASN A 50 7.41 4.75 -8.59
CA ASN A 50 6.57 4.48 -9.77
C ASN A 50 6.35 2.99 -10.05
N LEU A 51 6.04 2.23 -8.99
CA LEU A 51 5.80 0.80 -9.04
C LEU A 51 4.36 0.40 -8.68
N PRO A 52 3.84 -0.71 -9.24
CA PRO A 52 4.42 -1.47 -10.35
C PRO A 52 4.38 -0.65 -11.65
N THR A 53 5.31 -0.92 -12.56
CA THR A 53 5.23 -0.38 -13.91
C THR A 53 4.13 -1.07 -14.71
N VAL A 54 3.76 -0.51 -15.86
CA VAL A 54 2.80 -1.14 -16.78
C VAL A 54 3.32 -2.50 -17.24
N ASP A 55 4.61 -2.58 -17.58
CA ASP A 55 5.24 -3.81 -18.05
C ASP A 55 5.26 -4.88 -16.96
N ASP A 56 5.57 -4.53 -15.71
CA ASP A 56 5.46 -5.46 -14.56
C ASP A 56 4.03 -6.02 -14.46
N GLY A 57 3.03 -5.16 -14.66
CA GLY A 57 1.62 -5.55 -14.63
C GLY A 57 1.26 -6.55 -15.72
N ILE A 58 1.74 -6.34 -16.95
CA ILE A 58 1.51 -7.23 -18.09
C ILE A 58 2.20 -8.57 -17.88
N GLU A 59 3.48 -8.55 -17.49
CA GLU A 59 4.27 -9.77 -17.26
C GLU A 59 3.65 -10.67 -16.18
N ASN A 60 3.12 -10.06 -15.12
CA ASN A 60 2.59 -10.79 -13.98
C ASN A 60 1.07 -11.06 -14.04
N ALA A 61 0.39 -10.63 -15.10
CA ALA A 61 -1.07 -10.67 -15.18
C ALA A 61 -1.67 -12.08 -15.03
N GLU A 62 -1.05 -13.10 -15.64
CA GLU A 62 -1.52 -14.49 -15.61
C GLU A 62 -1.17 -15.21 -14.29
N ASN A 63 -0.05 -14.82 -13.68
CA ASN A 63 0.45 -15.39 -12.43
C ASN A 63 -0.23 -14.80 -11.20
N ALA A 64 -0.77 -13.57 -11.30
CA ALA A 64 -1.47 -12.92 -10.22
C ALA A 64 -2.71 -13.74 -9.77
N ARG A 65 -2.79 -14.01 -8.47
CA ARG A 65 -3.92 -14.69 -7.83
C ARG A 65 -4.73 -13.68 -7.04
N HIS A 66 -5.93 -13.40 -7.52
CA HIS A 66 -6.87 -12.53 -6.81
C HIS A 66 -7.68 -13.37 -5.81
N PRO A 67 -7.70 -13.03 -4.51
CA PRO A 67 -8.34 -13.82 -3.47
C PRO A 67 -9.82 -14.13 -3.71
N PHE A 68 -10.53 -13.30 -4.48
CA PHE A 68 -11.95 -13.51 -4.81
C PHE A 68 -12.21 -13.94 -6.27
N ARG A 69 -11.18 -14.27 -7.05
CA ARG A 69 -11.36 -14.63 -8.48
C ARG A 69 -11.58 -16.13 -8.69
N ASN A 70 -10.96 -16.96 -7.86
CA ASN A 70 -10.94 -18.42 -8.03
C ASN A 70 -11.64 -19.18 -6.88
N ASP A 71 -12.11 -18.47 -5.85
CA ASP A 71 -13.01 -19.03 -4.85
C ASP A 71 -14.46 -18.87 -5.37
N PRO A 72 -15.31 -19.91 -5.30
CA PRO A 72 -16.71 -19.85 -5.73
C PRO A 72 -17.58 -18.92 -4.85
#